data_AF-A0A6L4AGC2-F1
#
_entry.id   AF-A0A6L4AGC2-F1
#
_cell.length_a   1.000
_cell.length_b   1.000
_cell.length_c   1.000
_cell.angle_alpha   90.00
_cell.angle_beta   90.00
_cell.angle_gamma   90.00
#
_symmetry.space_group_name_H-M   'P 1'
#
loop_
_entity.id
_entity.type
_entity.pdbx_description
1 polymer ?
#
loop_
_entity_poly.entity_id
_entity_poly.type
_entity_poly.pdbx_seq_one_letter_code
_entity_poly.pdbx_strand_id
1 'polypeptide(L)' 'MLVDAAVRRSLAEPVLRQRAEVVRVLGLTDLALFTEARYTRNPSLADRHSPFQEHPLSLEHFPSGSVVSPPSHLTLPAGR' A
#
# COMPACT_ATOMS: atom_id res chain seq x y z
N MET A 1 9.12 -10.00 11.96
CA MET A 1 9.80 -11.18 11.38
C MET A 1 9.14 -11.51 10.04
N LEU A 2 9.90 -11.70 8.96
CA LEU A 2 9.35 -11.91 7.60
C LEU A 2 8.50 -13.18 7.47
N VAL A 3 8.81 -14.22 8.26
CA VAL A 3 8.03 -15.47 8.30
C VAL A 3 6.62 -15.24 8.87
N ASP A 4 6.50 -14.51 9.98
CA ASP A 4 5.18 -14.15 10.56
C ASP A 4 4.34 -13.34 9.54
N ALA A 5 4.96 -12.39 8.83
CA ALA A 5 4.29 -11.64 7.78
C ALA A 5 3.81 -12.54 6.62
N ALA A 6 4.63 -13.51 6.19
CA ALA A 6 4.27 -14.46 5.14
C ALA A 6 3.08 -15.35 5.55
N VAL A 7 3.10 -15.88 6.78
CA VAL A 7 2.00 -16.69 7.33
C VAL A 7 0.72 -15.87 7.43
N ARG A 8 0.79 -14.66 7.97
CA ARG A 8 -0.36 -13.75 8.07
C ARG A 8 -0.96 -13.41 6.71
N ARG A 9 -0.11 -13.22 5.68
CA ARG A 9 -0.56 -13.00 4.31
C ARG A 9 -1.34 -14.20 3.77
N SER A 10 -0.80 -15.42 3.90
CA SER A 10 -1.47 -16.63 3.42
C SER A 10 -2.84 -16.84 4.09
N LEU A 11 -2.95 -16.52 5.37
CA LEU A 11 -4.22 -16.61 6.11
C LEU A 11 -5.22 -15.51 5.70
N ALA A 12 -4.74 -14.31 5.35
CA ALA A 12 -5.59 -13.20 4.92
C ALA A 12 -6.02 -13.29 3.44
N GLU A 13 -5.37 -14.12 2.63
CA GLU A 13 -5.60 -14.25 1.20
C GLU A 13 -7.09 -14.45 0.80
N PRO A 14 -7.88 -15.34 1.45
CA PRO A 14 -9.28 -15.53 1.09
C PRO A 14 -10.14 -14.28 1.29
N VAL A 15 -9.95 -13.58 2.42
CA VAL A 15 -10.72 -12.36 2.73
C VAL A 15 -10.31 -11.19 1.81
N LEU A 16 -9.04 -11.11 1.42
CA LEU A 16 -8.57 -10.11 0.47
C LEU A 16 -9.20 -10.29 -0.92
N ARG A 17 -9.32 -11.53 -1.41
CA ARG A 17 -10.01 -11.81 -2.69
C ARG A 17 -11.48 -11.44 -2.64
N GLN A 18 -12.18 -11.77 -1.56
CA GLN A 18 -13.59 -11.40 -1.40
C GLN A 18 -13.77 -9.87 -1.42
N ARG A 19 -12.90 -9.14 -0.73
CA ARG A 19 -12.97 -7.67 -0.72
C ARG A 19 -12.62 -7.05 -2.07
N ALA A 20 -11.65 -7.61 -2.79
CA ALA A 20 -11.31 -7.17 -4.14
C ALA A 20 -12.50 -7.32 -5.10
N GLU A 21 -13.27 -8.40 -4.97
CA GLU A 21 -14.49 -8.59 -5.75
C GLU A 21 -15.57 -7.55 -5.43
N VAL A 22 -15.77 -7.21 -4.15
CA VAL A 22 -16.68 -6.14 -3.74
C VAL A 22 -16.25 -4.78 -4.33
N VAL A 23 -14.96 -4.44 -4.25
CA VAL A 23 -14.40 -3.22 -4.86
C VAL A 23 -14.71 -3.17 -6.35
N ARG A 24 -14.49 -4.28 -7.06
CA ARG A 24 -14.77 -4.41 -8.49
C ARG A 24 -16.26 -4.24 -8.82
N VAL A 25 -17.15 -4.90 -8.07
CA VAL A 25 -18.60 -4.86 -8.29
C VAL A 25 -19.17 -3.46 -8.02
N LEU A 26 -18.66 -2.79 -6.98
CA LEU A 26 -19.11 -1.45 -6.61
C LEU A 26 -18.43 -0.33 -7.40
N GLY A 27 -17.46 -0.64 -8.26
CA GLY A 27 -16.70 0.36 -9.01
C GLY A 27 -15.86 1.28 -8.11
N LEU A 28 -15.44 0.78 -6.95
CA LEU A 28 -14.52 1.51 -6.08
C LEU A 28 -13.14 1.52 -6.71
N THR A 29 -12.40 2.60 -6.53
CA THR A 29 -11.07 2.76 -7.12
C THR A 29 -10.05 1.77 -6.57
N ASP A 30 -10.20 1.35 -5.30
CA ASP A 30 -9.20 0.54 -4.61
C ASP A 30 -9.71 -0.09 -3.30
N LEU A 31 -9.01 -1.14 -2.87
CA LEU A 31 -9.18 -1.76 -1.56
C LEU A 31 -8.36 -0.99 -0.52
N ALA A 32 -9.04 -0.39 0.47
CA ALA A 32 -8.37 0.29 1.58
C ALA A 32 -7.62 -0.73 2.47
N LEU A 33 -6.29 -0.64 2.48
CA LEU A 33 -5.42 -1.42 3.38
C LEU A 33 -5.31 -0.78 4.78
N PHE A 34 -5.54 0.52 4.87
CA PHE A 34 -5.54 1.31 6.10
C PHE A 34 -6.79 2.19 6.16
N THR A 35 -7.30 2.43 7.37
CA THR A 35 -8.50 3.25 7.62
C THR A 35 -8.17 4.70 7.99
N GLU A 36 -6.89 5.08 7.93
CA GLU A 36 -6.42 6.38 8.41
C GLU A 36 -6.51 7.47 7.34
N ALA A 37 -6.72 8.72 7.78
CA ALA A 37 -7.01 9.84 6.90
C ALA A 37 -5.82 10.82 6.78
N ARG A 38 -5.26 10.93 5.58
CA ARG A 38 -4.83 12.22 5.01
C ARG A 38 -5.54 12.55 3.69
N TYR A 39 -6.68 11.90 3.45
CA TYR A 39 -7.47 11.76 2.20
C TYR A 39 -6.67 11.17 1.01
N THR A 40 -7.28 10.37 0.13
CA THR A 40 -6.78 10.14 -1.25
C THR A 40 -5.36 9.58 -1.49
N ARG A 41 -4.83 8.63 -0.71
CA ARG A 41 -3.61 7.90 -1.12
C ARG A 41 -3.93 6.67 -1.99
N ASN A 42 -4.85 6.83 -2.95
CA ASN A 42 -4.79 6.00 -4.15
C ASN A 42 -3.42 6.31 -4.77
N PRO A 43 -2.56 5.32 -5.07
CA PRO A 43 -1.27 5.58 -5.70
C PRO A 43 -1.38 6.43 -6.98
N SER A 44 -2.55 6.47 -7.62
CA SER A 44 -2.86 7.36 -8.74
C SER A 44 -3.14 8.82 -8.37
N LEU A 45 -3.49 9.12 -7.12
CA LEU A 45 -3.79 10.46 -6.60
C LEU A 45 -2.70 11.03 -5.68
N ALA A 46 -1.69 10.22 -5.33
CA ALA A 46 -0.52 10.71 -4.60
C ALA A 46 0.37 11.53 -5.57
N ASP A 47 0.57 12.81 -5.27
CA ASP A 47 1.52 13.66 -5.98
C ASP A 47 2.92 13.01 -6.00
N ARG A 48 3.50 12.88 -7.20
CA ARG A 48 4.85 12.33 -7.40
C ARG A 48 5.95 13.31 -7.01
N HIS A 49 5.64 14.61 -6.93
CA HIS A 49 6.61 15.67 -6.66
C HIS A 49 6.80 15.93 -5.17
N SER A 50 5.80 15.64 -4.34
CA SER A 50 5.93 15.65 -2.89
C SER A 50 5.66 14.24 -2.36
N PRO A 51 6.68 13.37 -2.23
CA PRO A 51 6.49 12.09 -1.56
C PRO A 51 5.80 12.36 -0.21
N PHE A 52 4.59 11.79 -0.06
CA PHE A 52 3.76 11.88 1.15
C PHE A 52 3.09 13.24 1.44
N GLN A 53 3.32 14.27 0.61
CA GLN A 53 2.75 15.64 0.74
C GLN A 53 3.13 16.38 2.03
N GLU A 54 4.29 16.08 2.63
CA GLU A 54 4.74 16.70 3.88
C GLU A 54 6.00 17.57 3.73
N HIS A 55 6.20 18.46 4.69
CA HIS A 55 7.43 19.26 4.78
C HIS A 55 8.63 18.36 5.08
N PRO A 56 9.85 18.73 4.63
CA PRO A 56 11.07 18.06 5.06
C PRO A 56 11.13 18.03 6.59
N LEU A 57 11.36 16.85 7.18
CA LEU A 57 11.41 16.58 8.63
C LEU A 57 10.07 16.49 9.38
N SER A 58 8.93 16.39 8.69
CA SER A 58 7.67 16.09 9.37
C SER A 58 7.69 14.69 9.99
N LEU A 59 7.14 14.56 11.20
CA LEU A 59 6.97 13.27 11.84
C LEU A 59 5.67 12.65 11.33
N GLU A 60 5.77 11.55 10.57
CA GLU A 60 4.61 10.84 10.06
C GLU A 60 3.91 10.09 11.21
N HIS A 61 2.65 10.44 11.45
CA HIS A 61 1.83 9.86 12.51
C HIS A 61 1.14 8.55 12.09
N PHE A 62 1.08 8.27 10.78
CA PHE A 62 0.35 7.12 10.25
C PHE A 62 1.29 5.97 9.86
N PRO A 63 1.07 4.73 10.35
CA PRO A 63 1.91 3.58 10.04
C PRO A 63 2.05 3.30 8.53
N SER A 64 1.06 3.70 7.73
CA SER A 64 1.07 3.55 6.27
C SER A 64 2.25 4.25 5.59
N GLY A 65 2.78 5.34 6.15
CA GLY A 65 3.95 6.02 5.58
C GLY A 65 5.25 5.21 5.65
N SER A 66 5.28 4.16 6.50
CA SER A 66 6.40 3.21 6.53
C SER A 66 6.28 2.10 5.46
N VAL A 67 5.15 2.02 4.76
CA VAL A 67 4.91 1.00 3.72
C VAL A 67 5.32 1.56 2.37
N VAL A 68 6.61 1.43 2.06
CA VAL A 68 7.15 1.82 0.76
C VAL A 68 7.52 0.56 -0.02
N SER A 69 7.09 0.47 -1.28
CA SER A 69 7.54 -0.62 -2.14
C SER A 69 9.06 -0.58 -2.30
N PRO A 70 9.75 -1.74 -2.32
CA PRO A 70 11.18 -1.74 -2.59
C PRO A 70 11.43 -1.13 -3.97
N PRO A 71 12.52 -0.36 -4.14
CA PRO A 71 12.83 0.24 -5.44
C PRO A 71 12.91 -0.83 -6.53
N SER A 72 12.56 -0.44 -7.76
CA SER A 72 12.41 -1.35 -8.91
C SER A 72 13.65 -2.19 -9.17
N HIS A 73 14.85 -1.64 -8.96
CA HIS A 73 16.12 -2.37 -9.12
C HIS A 73 16.37 -3.46 -8.06
N LEU A 74 15.60 -3.51 -6.97
CA LEU A 74 15.63 -4.59 -5.97
C LEU A 74 14.52 -5.63 -6.19
N THR A 75 13.52 -5.33 -7.02
CA THR A 75 12.39 -6.22 -7.32
C THR A 75 12.47 -6.84 -8.70
N LEU A 76 13.19 -6.21 -9.64
CA LEU A 76 13.53 -6.82 -10.92
C LEU A 76 14.67 -7.84 -10.72
N PRO A 77 14.57 -9.05 -11.28
CA PRO A 77 15.73 -9.94 -11.36
C PRO A 77 16.83 -9.21 -12.14
N ALA A 78 18.04 -9.17 -11.58
CA ALA A 78 19.20 -8.56 -12.24
C ALA A 78 19.43 -9.25 -13.60
N GLY A 79 19.06 -8.58 -14.68
CA GLY A 79 19.39 -8.96 -16.05
C GLY A 79 18.58 -10.14 -16.62
N ARG A 80 17.78 -9.84 -17.64
CA ARG A 80 17.94 -10.50 -18.93
C ARG A 80 18.05 -9.42 -20.00
#